data_AF-A0A442WTP7-F1
#
_entry.id   AF-A0A442WTP7-F1
#
_cell.length_a   1.000
_cell.length_b   1.000
_cell.length_c   1.000
_cell.angle_alpha   90.00
_cell.angle_beta   90.00
_cell.angle_gamma   90.00
#
_symmetry.space_group_name_H-M   'P 1'
#
loop_
_entity.id
_entity.type
_entity.pdbx_description
1 polymer ?
#
loop_
_entity_poly.entity_id
_entity_poly.type
_entity_poly.pdbx_seq_one_letter_code
_entity_poly.pdbx_strand_id
1 'polypeptide(L)'
;MDGSLLRQMHERVVELCNDLIGLQGLCAVPGHKEELGREKASAALNAVISFLRDVGTEPAWREPLLQLSAALDDAKYGRFNPITKPVPMPPGTPNKLVMDRADDGMAAAAVDILNTHCKADEALTTVARALGYKKETLRQIRKNLRAPKTKKGPPKASEEAVAAYRYWMDELQRRGIPAKDFVNHMFATRGFKADA
;
A
#
# COMPACT_ATOMS: atom_id res chain seq x y z
N MET A 1 -6.36 38.33 7.33
CA MET A 1 -6.58 36.99 7.94
C MET A 1 -5.34 36.68 8.75
N ASP A 2 -5.48 36.39 10.05
CA ASP A 2 -4.34 36.17 10.95
C ASP A 2 -3.56 34.92 10.52
N GLY A 3 -2.22 35.01 10.45
CA GLY A 3 -1.36 33.91 10.01
C GLY A 3 -1.43 32.67 10.90
N SER A 4 -1.81 32.87 12.17
CA SER A 4 -2.08 31.78 13.11
C SER A 4 -3.33 30.95 12.72
N LEU A 5 -4.40 31.64 12.32
CA LEU A 5 -5.66 31.00 11.92
C LEU A 5 -5.49 30.21 10.62
N LEU A 6 -4.76 30.76 9.66
CA LEU A 6 -4.43 30.11 8.39
C LEU A 6 -3.65 28.80 8.58
N ARG A 7 -2.72 28.79 9.55
CA ARG A 7 -1.94 27.60 9.89
C ARG A 7 -2.78 26.52 10.56
N GLN A 8 -3.65 26.89 11.50
CA GLN A 8 -4.57 25.95 12.14
C GLN A 8 -5.57 25.37 11.15
N MET A 9 -6.06 26.17 10.20
CA MET A 9 -6.94 25.69 9.13
C MET A 9 -6.21 24.72 8.19
N HIS A 10 -4.96 24.99 7.83
CA HIS A 10 -4.14 24.09 7.02
C HIS A 10 -3.88 22.76 7.77
N GLU A 11 -3.45 22.82 9.02
CA GLU A 11 -3.23 21.63 9.85
C GLU A 11 -4.53 20.82 9.98
N ARG A 12 -5.68 21.48 10.14
CA ARG A 12 -6.98 20.81 10.22
C ARG A 12 -7.44 20.19 8.90
N VAL A 13 -7.14 20.82 7.76
CA VAL A 13 -7.41 20.25 6.43
C VAL A 13 -6.51 19.06 6.16
N VAL A 14 -5.24 19.12 6.56
CA VAL A 14 -4.30 17.98 6.47
C VAL A 14 -4.77 16.84 7.35
N GLU A 15 -5.20 17.11 8.59
CA GLU A 15 -5.82 16.12 9.47
C GLU A 15 -7.09 15.53 8.86
N LEU A 16 -8.02 16.32 8.33
CA LEU A 16 -9.23 15.84 7.67
C LEU A 16 -8.92 14.98 6.45
N CYS A 17 -7.94 15.37 5.63
CA CYS A 17 -7.47 14.58 4.50
C CYS A 17 -6.82 13.27 4.95
N ASN A 18 -6.01 13.30 6.01
CA ASN A 18 -5.39 12.11 6.60
C ASN A 18 -6.41 11.19 7.28
N ASP A 19 -7.43 11.76 7.91
CA ASP A 19 -8.55 11.03 8.52
C ASP A 19 -9.46 10.44 7.44
N LEU A 20 -9.67 11.13 6.31
CA LEU A 20 -10.41 10.60 5.15
C LEU A 20 -9.63 9.49 4.43
N ILE A 21 -8.30 9.61 4.33
CA ILE A 21 -7.40 8.54 3.86
C ILE A 21 -7.37 7.39 4.89
N GLY A 22 -7.40 7.71 6.18
CA GLY A 22 -7.35 6.77 7.31
C GLY A 22 -8.67 6.02 7.56
N LEU A 23 -9.81 6.63 7.27
CA LEU A 23 -11.13 6.08 7.55
C LEU A 23 -11.62 5.07 6.51
N GLN A 24 -10.91 4.83 5.41
CA GLN A 24 -11.35 3.82 4.42
C GLN A 24 -10.31 3.30 3.42
N GLY A 25 -9.05 3.03 3.83
CA GLY A 25 -8.08 2.55 2.83
C GLY A 25 -6.76 1.88 3.22
N LEU A 26 -6.43 1.59 4.48
CA LEU A 26 -5.17 0.88 4.79
C LEU A 26 -5.27 -0.47 5.50
N CYS A 27 -6.47 -0.99 5.76
CA CYS A 27 -6.71 -2.40 6.11
C CYS A 27 -8.16 -2.77 5.80
N ALA A 28 -8.40 -3.78 4.95
CA ALA A 28 -9.73 -4.35 4.80
C ALA A 28 -10.02 -5.32 5.96
N VAL A 29 -11.01 -4.97 6.80
CA VAL A 29 -11.68 -5.87 7.74
C VAL A 29 -12.66 -6.75 6.95
N PRO A 30 -12.76 -8.06 7.22
CA PRO A 30 -13.58 -8.99 6.44
C PRO A 30 -15.08 -8.66 6.50
N GLY A 31 -15.75 -8.59 5.34
CA GLY A 31 -17.21 -8.44 5.23
C GLY A 31 -17.72 -7.64 4.02
N HIS A 32 -16.90 -6.78 3.41
CA HIS A 32 -17.32 -5.96 2.27
C HIS A 32 -16.68 -6.42 0.96
N LYS A 33 -17.39 -7.30 0.26
CA LYS A 33 -17.24 -7.50 -1.18
C LYS A 33 -17.80 -6.27 -1.88
N GLU A 34 -17.11 -5.85 -2.95
CA GLU A 34 -17.51 -4.85 -3.95
C GLU A 34 -16.91 -3.44 -3.79
N GLU A 35 -16.32 -3.04 -4.92
CA GLU A 35 -15.56 -1.84 -5.27
C GLU A 35 -16.05 -0.53 -4.61
N LEU A 36 -15.34 -0.07 -3.58
CA LEU A 36 -15.67 1.19 -2.90
C LEU A 36 -14.51 2.19 -2.84
N GLY A 37 -13.49 2.06 -3.71
CA GLY A 37 -12.35 2.99 -3.69
C GLY A 37 -12.65 4.39 -4.25
N ARG A 38 -13.38 4.47 -5.38
CA ARG A 38 -13.52 5.72 -6.16
C ARG A 38 -14.66 6.61 -5.71
N GLU A 39 -15.82 6.04 -5.36
CA GLU A 39 -16.99 6.81 -4.94
C GLU A 39 -16.75 7.52 -3.60
N LYS A 40 -16.02 6.89 -2.69
CA LYS A 40 -15.61 7.47 -1.41
C LYS A 40 -14.56 8.57 -1.58
N ALA A 41 -13.61 8.40 -2.50
CA ALA A 41 -12.65 9.45 -2.84
C ALA A 41 -13.33 10.68 -3.47
N SER A 42 -14.33 10.47 -4.34
CA SER A 42 -15.15 11.57 -4.90
C SER A 42 -15.98 12.26 -3.81
N ALA A 43 -16.62 11.52 -2.91
CA ALA A 43 -17.38 12.09 -1.80
C ALA A 43 -16.49 12.90 -0.82
N ALA A 44 -15.29 12.38 -0.50
CA ALA A 44 -14.31 13.05 0.34
C ALA A 44 -13.84 14.37 -0.28
N LEU A 45 -13.51 14.35 -1.58
CA LEU A 45 -13.09 15.55 -2.32
C LEU A 45 -14.20 16.61 -2.37
N ASN A 46 -15.44 16.19 -2.61
CA ASN A 46 -16.61 17.08 -2.61
C ASN A 46 -16.87 17.73 -1.25
N ALA A 47 -16.61 17.00 -0.14
CA ALA A 47 -16.70 17.56 1.20
C ALA A 47 -15.66 18.65 1.44
N VAL A 48 -14.41 18.46 0.98
CA VAL A 48 -13.34 19.47 1.07
C VAL A 48 -13.68 20.71 0.22
N ILE A 49 -14.18 20.53 -1.00
CA ILE A 49 -14.61 21.64 -1.88
C ILE A 49 -15.74 22.45 -1.22
N SER A 50 -16.72 21.77 -0.61
CA SER A 50 -17.84 22.41 0.08
C SER A 50 -17.37 23.17 1.31
N PHE A 51 -16.49 22.58 2.11
CA PHE A 51 -15.89 23.26 3.26
C PHE A 51 -15.15 24.54 2.85
N LEU A 52 -14.30 24.47 1.82
CA LEU A 52 -13.54 25.63 1.31
C LEU A 52 -14.46 26.75 0.81
N ARG A 53 -15.60 26.39 0.21
CA ARG A 53 -16.63 27.37 -0.18
C ARG A 53 -17.22 28.04 1.05
N ASP A 54 -17.58 27.25 2.05
CA ASP A 54 -18.31 27.72 3.24
C ASP A 54 -17.43 28.59 4.14
N VAL A 55 -16.10 28.37 4.17
CA VAL A 55 -15.13 29.27 4.84
C VAL A 55 -14.73 30.49 4.00
N GLY A 56 -15.33 30.69 2.83
CA GLY A 56 -15.17 31.89 2.02
C GLY A 56 -13.84 32.01 1.27
N THR A 57 -13.18 30.89 0.95
CA THR A 57 -11.93 30.92 0.17
C THR A 57 -12.16 31.39 -1.27
N GLU A 58 -11.14 32.03 -1.84
CA GLU A 58 -11.15 32.49 -3.22
C GLU A 58 -11.49 31.34 -4.19
N PRO A 59 -12.36 31.57 -5.18
CA PRO A 59 -12.76 30.53 -6.14
C PRO A 59 -11.58 29.83 -6.83
N ALA A 60 -10.49 30.56 -7.11
CA ALA A 60 -9.28 30.02 -7.73
C ALA A 60 -8.61 28.89 -6.93
N TRP A 61 -8.78 28.86 -5.60
CA TRP A 61 -8.21 27.82 -4.75
C TRP A 61 -9.02 26.51 -4.81
N ARG A 62 -10.30 26.60 -5.17
CA ARG A 62 -11.20 25.46 -5.32
C ARG A 62 -11.17 24.88 -6.74
N GLU A 63 -10.71 25.65 -7.71
CA GLU A 63 -10.69 25.27 -9.12
C GLU A 63 -9.90 23.97 -9.40
N PRO A 64 -8.68 23.75 -8.86
CA PRO A 64 -7.97 22.48 -9.05
C PRO A 64 -8.70 21.28 -8.43
N LEU A 65 -9.39 21.48 -7.31
CA LEU A 65 -10.14 20.43 -6.64
C LEU A 65 -11.42 20.07 -7.41
N LEU A 66 -12.10 21.08 -7.97
CA LEU A 66 -13.24 20.89 -8.87
C LEU A 66 -12.84 20.15 -10.15
N GLN A 67 -11.68 20.48 -10.73
CA GLN A 67 -11.12 19.77 -11.89
C GLN A 67 -10.79 18.31 -11.55
N LEU A 68 -10.21 18.06 -10.37
CA LEU A 68 -9.95 16.71 -9.89
C LEU A 68 -11.25 15.92 -9.65
N SER A 69 -12.28 16.55 -9.10
CA SER A 69 -13.60 15.91 -8.90
C SER A 69 -14.23 15.54 -10.23
N ALA A 70 -14.23 16.46 -11.20
CA ALA A 70 -14.72 16.19 -12.54
C ALA A 70 -13.94 15.06 -13.23
N ALA A 71 -12.62 14.99 -13.02
CA ALA A 71 -11.78 13.95 -13.58
C ALA A 71 -12.01 12.57 -12.93
N LEU A 72 -12.34 12.52 -11.64
CA LEU A 72 -12.75 11.29 -10.96
C LEU A 72 -14.11 10.79 -11.49
N ASP A 73 -15.04 11.71 -11.76
CA ASP A 73 -16.33 11.38 -12.38
C ASP A 73 -16.16 10.94 -13.84
N ASP A 74 -15.32 11.62 -14.62
CA ASP A 74 -14.95 11.19 -15.98
C ASP A 74 -14.38 9.76 -15.97
N ALA A 75 -13.46 9.46 -15.05
CA ALA A 75 -12.89 8.13 -14.88
C ALA A 75 -13.93 7.09 -14.43
N LYS A 76 -14.94 7.48 -13.65
CA LYS A 76 -16.09 6.62 -13.28
C LYS A 76 -16.91 6.22 -14.52
N TYR A 77 -17.05 7.13 -15.47
CA TYR A 77 -17.79 6.90 -16.72
C TYR A 77 -16.91 6.45 -17.90
N GLY A 78 -15.66 6.03 -17.63
CA GLY A 78 -14.75 5.51 -18.65
C GLY A 78 -14.17 6.56 -19.61
N ARG A 79 -14.25 7.85 -19.27
CA ARG A 79 -13.63 8.94 -20.01
C ARG A 79 -12.21 9.19 -19.48
N PHE A 80 -11.25 9.28 -20.40
CA PHE A 80 -9.86 9.56 -20.06
C PHE A 80 -9.61 11.05 -19.96
N ASN A 81 -9.37 11.55 -18.75
CA ASN A 81 -8.99 12.94 -18.51
C ASN A 81 -7.45 13.09 -18.48
N PRO A 82 -6.85 14.04 -19.23
CA PRO A 82 -5.39 14.26 -19.20
C PRO A 82 -4.83 14.58 -17.81
N ILE A 83 -5.63 15.14 -16.89
CA ILE A 83 -5.19 15.48 -15.53
C ILE A 83 -4.95 14.24 -14.66
N THR A 84 -5.61 13.12 -14.98
CA THR A 84 -5.40 11.82 -14.31
C THR A 84 -4.32 10.99 -15.01
N LYS A 85 -3.69 11.53 -16.06
CA LYS A 85 -2.59 10.85 -16.74
C LYS A 85 -1.42 10.72 -15.76
N PRO A 86 -0.86 9.52 -15.54
CA PRO A 86 0.30 9.36 -14.70
C PRO A 86 1.44 10.26 -15.20
N VAL A 87 1.92 11.17 -14.35
CA VAL A 87 3.10 11.98 -14.66
C VAL A 87 4.31 11.04 -14.75
N PRO A 88 5.26 11.27 -15.68
CA PRO A 88 6.49 10.49 -15.72
C PRO A 88 7.20 10.56 -14.36
N MET A 89 7.49 9.40 -13.78
CA MET A 89 8.14 9.34 -12.47
C MET A 89 9.53 9.97 -12.54
N PRO A 90 9.91 10.84 -11.58
CA PRO A 90 11.26 11.38 -11.53
C PRO A 90 12.30 10.26 -11.38
N PRO A 91 13.52 10.43 -11.94
CA PRO A 91 14.58 9.45 -11.80
C PRO A 91 14.93 9.22 -10.33
N GLY A 92 14.93 7.95 -9.90
CA GLY A 92 15.16 7.56 -8.50
C GLY A 92 13.88 7.28 -7.70
N THR A 93 12.69 7.53 -8.27
CA THR A 93 11.42 7.15 -7.64
C THR A 93 11.26 5.62 -7.69
N PRO A 94 10.80 4.96 -6.61
CA PRO A 94 10.61 3.52 -6.62
C PRO A 94 9.64 3.08 -7.72
N ASN A 95 10.09 2.18 -8.60
CA ASN A 95 9.29 1.63 -9.71
C ASN A 95 8.15 0.69 -9.27
N LYS A 96 8.01 0.45 -7.96
CA LYS A 96 7.01 -0.43 -7.36
C LYS A 96 6.20 0.33 -6.32
N LEU A 97 4.90 0.04 -6.26
CA LEU A 97 4.04 0.54 -5.20
C LEU A 97 4.58 0.11 -3.82
N VAL A 98 4.30 0.90 -2.80
CA VAL A 98 4.71 0.61 -1.42
C VAL A 98 4.21 -0.77 -0.97
N MET A 99 2.98 -1.13 -1.37
CA MET A 99 2.39 -2.44 -1.04
C MET A 99 3.13 -3.59 -1.72
N ASP A 100 3.44 -3.48 -3.01
CA ASP A 100 4.22 -4.50 -3.73
C ASP A 100 5.61 -4.71 -3.10
N ARG A 101 6.19 -3.64 -2.55
CA ARG A 101 7.47 -3.71 -1.82
C ARG A 101 7.32 -4.40 -0.46
N ALA A 102 6.24 -4.15 0.27
CA ALA A 102 5.94 -4.86 1.51
C ALA A 102 5.63 -6.35 1.27
N ASP A 103 4.99 -6.68 0.14
CA ASP A 103 4.70 -8.05 -0.27
C ASP A 103 5.99 -8.84 -0.55
N ASP A 104 7.03 -8.22 -1.13
CA ASP A 104 8.35 -8.83 -1.26
C ASP A 104 8.92 -9.26 0.12
N GLY A 105 8.70 -8.43 1.16
CA GLY A 105 9.08 -8.73 2.55
C GLY A 105 8.30 -9.89 3.17
N MET A 106 6.97 -9.89 3.00
CA MET A 106 6.09 -10.98 3.44
C MET A 106 6.44 -12.30 2.76
N ALA A 107 6.66 -12.27 1.44
CA ALA A 107 6.97 -13.43 0.63
C ALA A 107 8.28 -14.09 1.08
N ALA A 108 9.32 -13.30 1.38
CA ALA A 108 10.56 -13.80 1.92
C ALA A 108 10.42 -14.38 3.33
N ALA A 109 9.63 -13.73 4.20
CA ALA A 109 9.34 -14.23 5.54
C ALA A 109 8.60 -15.57 5.47
N ALA A 110 7.58 -15.69 4.62
CA ALA A 110 6.83 -16.93 4.44
C ALA A 110 7.75 -18.12 4.05
N VAL A 111 8.70 -17.90 3.14
CA VAL A 111 9.68 -18.95 2.78
C VAL A 111 10.57 -19.29 3.96
N ASP A 112 11.07 -18.29 4.69
CA ASP A 112 11.98 -18.52 5.83
C ASP A 112 11.27 -19.27 6.95
N ILE A 113 10.01 -18.93 7.21
CA ILE A 113 9.15 -19.60 8.18
C ILE A 113 8.90 -21.06 7.77
N LEU A 114 8.47 -21.33 6.54
CA LEU A 114 8.26 -22.71 6.08
C LEU A 114 9.55 -23.53 6.06
N ASN A 115 10.67 -22.91 5.69
CA ASN A 115 11.98 -23.56 5.63
C ASN A 115 12.52 -24.00 7.01
N THR A 116 11.87 -23.65 8.12
CA THR A 116 12.16 -24.24 9.43
C THR A 116 11.59 -25.66 9.59
N HIS A 117 10.63 -26.05 8.74
CA HIS A 117 9.94 -27.34 8.82
C HIS A 117 9.98 -28.16 7.52
N CYS A 118 10.38 -27.57 6.39
CA CYS A 118 10.57 -28.27 5.12
C CYS A 118 11.85 -27.84 4.41
N LYS A 119 12.18 -28.51 3.29
CA LYS A 119 13.36 -28.17 2.49
C LYS A 119 13.17 -26.82 1.81
N ALA A 120 14.26 -26.07 1.63
CA ALA A 120 14.22 -24.73 1.03
C ALA A 120 13.54 -24.67 -0.35
N ASP A 121 13.72 -25.69 -1.20
CA ASP A 121 13.06 -25.71 -2.52
C ASP A 121 11.55 -25.96 -2.41
N GLU A 122 11.12 -26.76 -1.43
CA GLU A 122 9.71 -27.02 -1.16
C GLU A 122 9.04 -25.75 -0.65
N ALA A 123 9.63 -25.06 0.34
CA ALA A 123 9.15 -23.76 0.82
C ALA A 123 9.05 -22.73 -0.32
N LEU A 124 10.08 -22.65 -1.17
CA LEU A 124 10.06 -21.76 -2.35
C LEU A 124 8.94 -22.15 -3.32
N THR A 125 8.67 -23.44 -3.53
CA THR A 125 7.60 -23.93 -4.41
C THR A 125 6.23 -23.51 -3.89
N THR A 126 5.95 -23.79 -2.62
CA THR A 126 4.67 -23.50 -1.98
C THR A 126 4.37 -22.00 -2.02
N VAL A 127 5.31 -21.17 -1.58
CA VAL A 127 5.10 -19.71 -1.54
C VAL A 127 5.03 -19.12 -2.96
N ALA A 128 5.85 -19.59 -3.90
CA ALA A 128 5.79 -19.12 -5.29
C ALA A 128 4.44 -19.41 -5.94
N ARG A 129 3.89 -20.62 -5.70
CA ARG A 129 2.57 -21.00 -6.20
C ARG A 129 1.46 -20.15 -5.59
N ALA A 130 1.46 -19.98 -4.27
CA ALA A 130 0.43 -19.21 -3.56
C ALA A 130 0.40 -17.73 -3.96
N LEU A 131 1.56 -17.12 -4.21
CA LEU A 131 1.70 -15.70 -4.54
C LEU A 131 1.75 -15.41 -6.05
N GLY A 132 1.76 -16.45 -6.90
CA GLY A 132 1.91 -16.29 -8.35
C GLY A 132 3.29 -15.80 -8.79
N TYR A 133 4.33 -16.04 -7.98
CA TYR A 133 5.71 -15.64 -8.29
C TYR A 133 6.46 -16.75 -9.03
N LYS A 134 7.50 -16.37 -9.78
CA LYS A 134 8.52 -17.33 -10.22
C LYS A 134 9.44 -17.67 -9.04
N LYS A 135 9.83 -18.94 -8.90
CA LYS A 135 10.74 -19.39 -7.83
C LYS A 135 12.04 -18.58 -7.79
N GLU A 136 12.59 -18.27 -8.96
CA GLU A 136 13.83 -17.50 -9.12
C GLU A 136 13.68 -16.07 -8.58
N THR A 137 12.53 -15.43 -8.84
CA THR A 137 12.19 -14.12 -8.30
C THR A 137 12.17 -14.15 -6.78
N LEU A 138 11.50 -15.15 -6.20
CA LEU A 138 11.38 -15.32 -4.75
C LEU A 138 12.75 -15.57 -4.09
N ARG A 139 13.61 -16.36 -4.75
CA ARG A 139 15.00 -16.61 -4.33
C ARG A 139 15.82 -15.32 -4.33
N GLN A 140 15.67 -14.49 -5.37
CA GLN A 140 16.36 -13.21 -5.47
C GLN A 140 15.87 -12.21 -4.41
N ILE A 141 14.57 -12.15 -4.16
CA ILE A 141 13.97 -11.31 -3.10
C ILE A 141 14.55 -11.68 -1.73
N ARG A 142 14.56 -12.97 -1.36
CA ARG A 142 15.20 -13.45 -0.11
C ARG A 142 16.67 -13.03 -0.01
N LYS A 143 17.42 -13.22 -1.09
CA LYS A 143 18.85 -12.87 -1.13
C LYS A 143 19.06 -11.36 -0.91
N ASN A 144 18.21 -10.53 -1.51
CA ASN A 144 18.28 -9.07 -1.37
C ASN A 144 17.90 -8.62 0.04
N LEU A 145 16.92 -9.26 0.68
CA LEU A 145 16.50 -8.94 2.05
C LEU A 145 17.52 -9.34 3.11
N ARG A 146 18.21 -10.47 2.93
CA ARG A 146 19.27 -10.94 3.85
C ARG A 146 20.57 -10.16 3.72
N ALA A 147 20.84 -9.59 2.55
CA ALA A 147 21.99 -8.74 2.29
C ALA A 147 21.55 -7.36 1.77
N PRO A 148 20.84 -6.56 2.59
CA PRO A 148 20.23 -5.31 2.13
C PRO A 148 21.28 -4.25 1.81
N LYS A 149 22.48 -4.33 2.41
CA LYS A 149 23.57 -3.37 2.20
C LYS A 149 24.42 -3.76 0.98
N THR A 150 24.67 -2.78 0.10
CA THR A 150 25.71 -2.85 -0.92
C THR A 150 26.98 -2.14 -0.42
N LYS A 151 28.17 -2.59 -0.85
CA LYS A 151 29.42 -1.87 -0.54
C LYS A 151 29.50 -0.50 -1.24
N LYS A 152 28.74 -0.32 -2.33
CA LYS A 152 28.54 0.92 -3.09
C LYS A 152 27.15 0.87 -3.74
N GLY A 153 26.32 1.90 -3.53
CA GLY A 153 25.01 2.05 -4.17
C GLY A 153 23.81 2.01 -3.19
N PRO A 154 22.57 2.15 -3.71
CA PRO A 154 21.37 2.04 -2.90
C PRO A 154 21.19 0.61 -2.35
N PRO A 155 20.44 0.45 -1.25
CA PRO A 155 20.15 -0.86 -0.67
C PRO A 155 19.42 -1.78 -1.67
N LYS A 156 19.70 -3.08 -1.60
CA LYS A 156 19.14 -4.10 -2.53
C LYS A 156 17.67 -4.42 -2.27
N ALA A 157 17.17 -4.07 -1.09
CA ALA A 157 15.79 -4.22 -0.67
C ALA A 157 15.30 -2.87 -0.15
N SER A 158 14.03 -2.56 -0.35
CA SER A 158 13.45 -1.33 0.18
C SER A 158 13.24 -1.42 1.69
N GLU A 159 13.11 -0.28 2.34
CA GLU A 159 12.86 -0.21 3.79
C GLU A 159 11.56 -0.91 4.17
N GLU A 160 10.53 -0.80 3.33
CA GLU A 160 9.22 -1.42 3.58
C GLU A 160 9.28 -2.94 3.48
N ALA A 161 10.07 -3.47 2.54
CA ALA A 161 10.30 -4.91 2.43
C ALA A 161 11.03 -5.44 3.69
N VAL A 162 12.03 -4.71 4.18
CA VAL A 162 12.78 -5.08 5.40
C VAL A 162 11.88 -5.00 6.64
N ALA A 163 11.07 -3.95 6.77
CA ALA A 163 10.13 -3.77 7.87
C ALA A 163 9.06 -4.87 7.89
N ALA A 164 8.44 -5.16 6.75
CA ALA A 164 7.45 -6.22 6.62
C ALA A 164 8.04 -7.60 6.95
N TYR A 165 9.25 -7.89 6.48
CA TYR A 165 9.93 -9.15 6.82
C TYR A 165 10.10 -9.31 8.34
N ARG A 166 10.60 -8.28 9.04
CA ARG A 166 10.81 -8.32 10.49
C ARG A 166 9.49 -8.50 11.24
N TYR A 167 8.47 -7.72 10.86
CA TYR A 167 7.15 -7.79 11.45
C TYR A 167 6.59 -9.23 11.45
N TRP A 168 6.67 -9.93 10.31
CA TRP A 168 6.13 -11.29 10.20
C TRP A 168 6.93 -12.33 11.00
N MET A 169 8.24 -12.16 11.11
CA MET A 169 9.06 -13.02 11.96
C MET A 169 8.73 -12.82 13.45
N ASP A 170 8.55 -11.58 13.89
CA ASP A 170 8.17 -11.24 15.27
C ASP A 170 6.74 -11.70 15.59
N GLU A 171 5.82 -11.59 14.63
CA GLU A 171 4.43 -12.01 14.79
C GLU A 171 4.28 -13.53 14.90
N LEU A 172 5.12 -14.31 14.20
CA LEU A 172 5.19 -15.76 14.39
C LEU A 172 5.58 -16.10 15.83
N GLN A 173 6.61 -15.44 16.37
CA GLN A 173 7.07 -15.64 17.75
C GLN A 173 5.99 -15.29 18.76
N ARG A 174 5.22 -14.23 18.52
CA ARG A 174 4.13 -13.79 19.39
C ARG A 174 2.96 -14.77 19.41
N ARG A 175 2.56 -15.29 18.24
CA ARG A 175 1.35 -16.13 18.13
C ARG A 175 1.58 -17.58 18.50
N GLY A 176 2.78 -18.12 18.32
CA GLY A 176 3.08 -19.51 18.64
C GLY A 176 2.26 -20.55 17.85
N ILE A 177 1.70 -20.14 16.71
CA ILE A 177 0.90 -21.00 15.81
C ILE A 177 1.86 -21.82 14.93
N PRO A 178 1.51 -23.05 14.50
CA PRO A 178 2.32 -23.80 13.55
C PRO A 178 2.66 -22.99 12.29
N ALA A 179 3.92 -23.10 11.84
CA ALA A 179 4.46 -22.29 10.75
C ALA A 179 3.61 -22.33 9.46
N LYS A 180 3.06 -23.50 9.11
CA LYS A 180 2.20 -23.66 7.93
C LYS A 180 0.90 -22.88 8.06
N ASP A 181 0.24 -22.98 9.22
CA ASP A 181 -1.01 -22.27 9.49
C ASP A 181 -0.78 -20.77 9.59
N PHE A 182 0.34 -20.36 10.19
CA PHE A 182 0.76 -18.97 10.23
C PHE A 182 0.96 -18.39 8.83
N VAL A 183 1.64 -19.09 7.93
CA VAL A 183 1.87 -18.65 6.55
C VAL A 183 0.55 -18.57 5.77
N ASN A 184 -0.38 -19.50 5.99
CA ASN A 184 -1.72 -19.39 5.43
C ASN A 184 -2.46 -18.16 5.95
N HIS A 185 -2.34 -17.83 7.24
CA HIS A 185 -2.87 -16.59 7.80
C HIS A 185 -2.22 -15.35 7.17
N MET A 186 -0.90 -15.35 6.97
CA MET A 186 -0.19 -14.26 6.28
C MET A 186 -0.80 -14.02 4.90
N PHE A 187 -0.95 -15.07 4.09
CA PHE A 187 -1.53 -14.98 2.75
C PHE A 187 -2.97 -14.49 2.75
N ALA A 188 -3.79 -14.98 3.70
CA ALA A 188 -5.16 -14.53 3.85
C ALA A 188 -5.27 -13.03 4.16
N THR A 189 -4.33 -12.45 4.94
CA THR A 189 -4.33 -10.99 5.20
C THR A 189 -4.15 -10.13 3.96
N ARG A 190 -3.59 -10.71 2.88
CA ARG A 190 -3.37 -10.05 1.60
C ARG A 190 -4.32 -10.51 0.51
N GLY A 191 -5.35 -11.29 0.86
CA GLY A 191 -6.36 -11.77 -0.09
C GLY A 191 -5.87 -12.89 -1.01
N PHE A 192 -4.70 -13.47 -0.77
CA PHE A 192 -4.25 -14.65 -1.50
C PHE A 192 -5.03 -15.87 -1.02
N LYS A 193 -5.40 -16.75 -1.96
CA LYS A 193 -6.05 -18.01 -1.61
C LYS A 193 -5.06 -18.90 -0.85
N ALA A 194 -5.51 -19.50 0.24
CA ALA A 194 -4.74 -20.55 0.89
C ALA A 194 -4.53 -21.70 -0.11
N ASP A 195 -3.31 -22.25 -0.14
CA ASP A 195 -3.05 -23.50 -0.85
C ASP A 195 -3.91 -24.59 -0.18
N ALA A 196 -4.87 -25.15 -0.93
CA ALA A 196 -5.65 -26.32 -0.54
C ALA A 196 -4.78 -27.58 -0.51
#